data_AF-A0A9R1D0L8-F1
#
_entry.id   AF-A0A9R1D0L8-F1
#
_cell.length_a   1.000
_cell.length_b   1.000
_cell.length_c   1.000
_cell.angle_alpha   90.00
_cell.angle_beta   90.00
_cell.angle_gamma   90.00
#
_symmetry.space_group_name_H-M   'P 1'
#
loop_
_entity.id
_entity.type
_entity.pdbx_description
1 polymer ?
#
loop_
_entity_poly.entity_id
_entity_poly.type
_entity_poly.pdbx_seq_one_letter_code
_entity_poly.pdbx_strand_id
1 'polypeptide(L)'
;MTIHALWIISKAGGLVFSRSYSDALPQLPVNTILTLAGILHGIHAITARLTPSPATSNQNQNQGPASGSTGGLESFEAEGWGGKVFLTPTGRWKGEGGE
;
A
#
# COMPACT_ATOMS: atom_id res chain seq x y z
N MET A 1 -18.10 8.80 -4.30
CA MET A 1 -17.25 7.95 -3.43
C MET A 1 -16.93 8.77 -2.20
N THR A 2 -17.32 8.32 -1.01
CA THR A 2 -17.11 9.07 0.23
C THR A 2 -15.88 8.53 0.94
N ILE A 3 -14.97 9.40 1.38
CA ILE A 3 -13.81 9.00 2.17
C ILE A 3 -14.22 9.01 3.64
N HIS A 4 -14.13 7.86 4.30
CA HIS A 4 -14.48 7.74 5.72
C HIS A 4 -13.28 7.96 6.65
N ALA A 5 -12.07 7.58 6.21
CA ALA A 5 -10.84 7.76 6.98
C ALA A 5 -9.60 7.92 6.08
N LEU A 6 -8.55 8.54 6.60
CA LEU A 6 -7.22 8.60 6.01
C LEU A 6 -6.18 8.12 7.03
N TRP A 7 -5.33 7.19 6.60
CA TRP A 7 -4.20 6.69 7.38
C TRP A 7 -2.91 6.91 6.60
N ILE A 8 -1.88 7.42 7.28
CA ILE A 8 -0.52 7.47 6.75
C ILE A 8 0.30 6.43 7.52
N ILE A 9 0.86 5.48 6.78
CA ILE A 9 1.66 4.38 7.31
C ILE A 9 3.12 4.62 6.90
N SER A 10 4.03 4.54 7.86
CA SER A 10 5.47 4.65 7.65
C SER A 10 6.03 3.47 6.84
N LYS A 11 7.26 3.61 6.35
CA LYS A 11 7.99 2.53 5.67
C LYS A 11 8.14 1.24 6.52
N ALA A 12 8.18 1.38 7.85
CA ALA A 12 8.27 0.27 8.78
C ALA A 12 6.91 -0.39 9.11
N GLY A 13 5.81 0.07 8.50
CA GLY A 13 4.46 -0.45 8.76
C GLY A 13 3.76 0.16 9.98
N GLY A 14 4.40 1.11 10.67
CA GLY A 14 3.78 1.84 11.80
C GLY A 14 2.88 2.98 11.35
N LEU A 15 1.77 3.21 12.05
CA LEU A 15 0.86 4.33 11.81
C LEU A 15 1.51 5.67 12.22
N VAL A 16 1.55 6.63 11.29
CA VAL A 16 2.08 7.99 11.51
C VAL A 16 0.96 9.01 11.71
N PHE A 17 -0.15 8.82 10.99
CA PHE A 17 -1.29 9.73 11.04
C PHE A 17 -2.57 8.96 10.83
N SER A 18 -3.63 9.37 11.53
CA SER A 18 -4.98 8.87 11.35
C SER A 18 -5.98 10.01 11.48
N ARG A 19 -6.96 10.04 10.58
CA ARG A 19 -8.09 10.97 10.64
C ARG A 19 -9.36 10.29 10.15
N SER A 20 -10.42 10.38 10.94
CA SER A 20 -11.78 10.06 10.50
C SER A 20 -12.44 11.30 9.90
N TYR A 21 -13.25 11.10 8.86
CA TYR A 21 -14.05 12.14 8.19
C TYR A 21 -15.55 11.85 8.25
N SER A 22 -15.94 10.75 8.88
CA SER A 22 -17.33 10.30 8.92
C SER A 22 -17.69 9.88 10.33
N ASP A 23 -18.83 10.37 10.80
CA ASP A 23 -19.49 9.89 12.02
C ASP A 23 -20.47 8.74 11.71
N ALA A 24 -20.60 8.33 10.45
CA ALA A 24 -21.48 7.23 10.03
C ALA A 24 -20.96 5.86 10.47
N LEU A 25 -19.63 5.73 10.67
CA LEU A 25 -19.00 4.54 11.21
C LEU A 25 -18.41 4.84 12.59
N PRO A 26 -18.50 3.90 13.55
CA PRO A 26 -17.81 4.03 14.83
C PRO A 26 -16.30 4.26 14.62
N GLN A 27 -15.72 5.18 15.37
CA GLN A 27 -14.27 5.36 15.35
C GLN A 27 -13.59 4.12 15.93
N LEU A 28 -12.60 3.60 15.20
CA LEU A 28 -11.78 2.50 15.68
C LEU A 28 -10.83 3.01 16.78
N PRO A 29 -10.64 2.25 17.87
CA PRO A 29 -9.59 2.55 18.84
C PRO A 29 -8.21 2.63 18.17
N VAL A 30 -7.34 3.51 18.67
CA VAL A 30 -6.00 3.72 18.09
C VAL A 30 -5.19 2.42 17.98
N ASN A 31 -5.31 1.52 18.96
CA ASN A 31 -4.65 0.21 18.95
C ASN A 31 -5.13 -0.67 17.78
N THR A 32 -6.42 -0.59 17.42
CA THR A 32 -6.96 -1.32 16.27
C THR A 32 -6.41 -0.76 14.96
N ILE A 33 -6.27 0.57 14.84
CA ILE A 33 -5.70 1.21 13.65
C ILE A 33 -4.19 0.89 13.54
N LEU A 34 -3.47 0.84 14.67
CA LEU A 34 -2.06 0.40 14.71
C LEU A 34 -1.90 -1.04 14.19
N THR A 35 -2.74 -1.96 14.66
CA THR A 35 -2.76 -3.34 14.16
C THR A 35 -3.09 -3.39 12.67
N LEU A 36 -4.09 -2.61 12.22
CA LEU A 36 -4.46 -2.55 10.82
C LEU A 36 -3.32 -2.02 9.92
N ALA A 37 -2.56 -1.03 10.39
CA ALA A 37 -1.39 -0.53 9.67
C ALA A 37 -0.35 -1.63 9.42
N GLY A 38 -0.07 -2.45 10.44
CA GLY A 38 0.82 -3.61 10.32
C GLY A 38 0.27 -4.68 9.36
N ILE A 39 -1.04 -4.94 9.40
CA ILE A 39 -1.69 -5.89 8.48
C ILE A 39 -1.58 -5.40 7.03
N LEU A 40 -1.94 -4.15 6.74
CA LEU A 40 -1.86 -3.57 5.40
C LEU A 40 -0.42 -3.57 4.87
N HIS A 41 0.56 -3.30 5.75
CA HIS A 41 1.97 -3.41 5.41
C HIS A 41 2.38 -4.84 5.05
N GLY A 42 1.96 -5.84 5.84
CA GLY A 42 2.20 -7.25 5.55
C GLY A 42 1.57 -7.71 4.24
N ILE A 43 0.31 -7.33 3.98
CA ILE A 43 -0.39 -7.62 2.73
C ILE A 43 0.34 -6.96 1.55
N HIS A 44 0.79 -5.72 1.69
CA HIS A 44 1.59 -5.05 0.66
C HIS A 44 2.88 -5.84 0.33
N ALA A 45 3.62 -6.29 1.35
CA ALA A 45 4.83 -7.09 1.13
C ALA A 45 4.55 -8.45 0.46
N ILE A 46 3.44 -9.11 0.81
CA ILE A 46 3.03 -10.39 0.20
C ILE A 46 2.61 -10.19 -1.25
N THR A 47 1.71 -9.24 -1.51
CA THR A 47 1.20 -8.95 -2.85
C THR A 47 2.30 -8.45 -3.80
N ALA A 48 3.30 -7.74 -3.29
CA ALA A 48 4.48 -7.35 -4.08
C ALA A 48 5.27 -8.56 -4.57
N ARG A 49 5.32 -9.66 -3.81
CA ARG A 49 5.98 -10.92 -4.19
C ARG A 49 5.10 -11.81 -5.07
N LEU A 50 3.78 -11.76 -4.90
CA LEU A 50 2.82 -12.53 -5.70
C LEU A 50 2.49 -11.88 -7.04
N THR A 51 2.86 -10.60 -7.23
CA THR A 51 2.63 -9.89 -8.49
C THR A 51 3.32 -10.67 -9.61
N PRO A 52 2.59 -11.15 -10.63
CA PRO A 52 3.20 -11.88 -11.74
C PRO A 52 4.28 -11.02 -12.37
N SER A 53 5.51 -11.54 -12.42
CA SER A 53 6.54 -10.90 -13.24
C SER A 53 6.00 -10.88 -14.67
N PRO A 54 6.08 -9.74 -15.40
CA PRO A 54 5.87 -9.80 -16.83
C PRO A 54 6.82 -10.87 -17.35
N ALA A 55 6.27 -11.89 -18.00
CA ALA A 55 7.09 -12.82 -18.76
C ALA A 55 8.01 -11.97 -19.63
N THR A 56 9.29 -12.31 -19.68
CA THR A 56 10.27 -11.67 -20.53
C THR A 56 9.91 -11.90 -22.00
N SER A 57 8.83 -11.32 -22.49
CA SER A 57 8.57 -11.15 -23.91
C SER A 57 9.28 -9.86 -24.32
N ASN A 58 10.56 -10.02 -24.69
CA ASN A 58 11.30 -9.11 -25.58
C ASN A 58 10.88 -7.63 -25.47
N GLN A 59 11.23 -6.97 -24.36
CA GLN A 59 11.04 -5.52 -24.27
C GLN A 59 11.97 -4.86 -25.28
N ASN A 60 11.39 -4.52 -26.42
CA ASN A 60 11.94 -3.59 -27.39
C ASN A 60 12.28 -2.29 -26.64
N GLN A 61 13.55 -1.90 -26.63
CA GLN A 61 14.18 -0.84 -25.82
C GLN A 61 13.63 0.59 -26.04
N ASN A 62 12.50 0.74 -26.74
CA ASN A 62 11.98 2.02 -27.22
C ASN A 62 10.63 2.45 -26.62
N GLN A 63 10.15 1.80 -25.57
CA GLN A 63 9.01 2.32 -24.81
C GLN A 63 9.53 3.06 -23.58
N GLY A 64 9.08 4.31 -23.43
CA GLY A 64 9.47 5.27 -22.40
C GLY A 64 9.38 4.72 -20.98
N PRO A 65 9.85 5.48 -19.97
CA PRO A 65 10.23 4.97 -18.67
C PRO A 65 9.15 4.01 -18.19
N ALA A 66 9.51 2.71 -18.11
CA ALA A 66 8.61 1.69 -17.65
C ALA A 66 7.97 2.24 -16.38
N SER A 67 6.66 2.51 -16.44
CA SER A 67 5.91 2.87 -15.25
C SER A 67 6.12 1.67 -14.35
N GLY A 68 7.06 1.82 -13.42
CA GLY A 68 7.58 0.75 -12.61
C GLY A 68 6.47 0.34 -11.67
N SER A 69 5.56 -0.50 -12.18
CA SER A 69 4.51 -1.18 -11.42
C SER A 69 5.25 -2.04 -10.42
N THR A 70 5.67 -1.39 -9.35
CA THR A 70 6.26 -1.99 -8.18
C THR A 70 5.07 -2.67 -7.58
N GLY A 71 4.92 -3.97 -7.83
CA GLY A 71 3.77 -4.73 -7.36
C GLY A 71 3.50 -4.48 -5.88
N GLY A 72 2.29 -4.80 -5.45
CA GLY A 72 1.87 -4.57 -4.08
C GLY A 72 0.39 -4.23 -3.96
N LEU A 73 -0.03 -3.92 -2.74
CA LEU A 73 -1.41 -3.56 -2.45
C LEU A 73 -1.71 -2.14 -2.98
N GLU A 74 -2.67 -2.04 -3.91
CA GLU A 74 -3.17 -0.77 -4.45
C GLU A 74 -4.60 -0.46 -4.01
N SER A 75 -5.40 -1.49 -3.76
CA SER A 75 -6.76 -1.38 -3.22
C SER A 75 -7.19 -2.68 -2.56
N PHE A 76 -8.15 -2.57 -1.65
CA PHE A 76 -8.85 -3.71 -1.07
C PHE A 76 -10.33 -3.40 -0.88
N GLU A 77 -11.16 -4.43 -0.90
CA GLU A 77 -12.61 -4.34 -0.73
C GLU A 77 -13.08 -5.46 0.19
N ALA A 78 -14.10 -5.16 0.99
CA ALA A 78 -14.78 -6.06 1.88
C ALA A 78 -16.26 -5.65 1.95
N GLU A 79 -17.08 -6.42 2.68
CA GLU A 79 -18.50 -6.14 2.78
C GLU A 79 -18.75 -4.75 3.41
N GLY A 80 -19.21 -3.81 2.58
CA GLY A 80 -19.58 -2.46 3.00
C GLY A 80 -18.41 -1.50 3.24
N TRP A 81 -17.16 -1.88 2.99
CA TRP A 81 -16.02 -0.97 3.08
C TRP A 81 -14.86 -1.38 2.17
N GLY A 82 -14.07 -0.39 1.77
CA GLY A 82 -12.90 -0.61 0.95
C GLY A 82 -11.93 0.55 1.08
N GLY A 83 -10.71 0.35 0.59
CA GLY A 83 -9.65 1.32 0.67
C GLY A 83 -8.82 1.36 -0.59
N LYS A 84 -8.32 2.57 -0.90
CA LYS A 84 -7.25 2.77 -1.88
C LYS A 84 -5.93 3.00 -1.16
N VAL A 85 -4.86 2.44 -1.69
CA VAL A 85 -3.52 2.52 -1.14
C VAL A 85 -2.64 3.27 -2.14
N PHE A 86 -1.91 4.27 -1.64
CA PHE A 86 -0.98 5.06 -2.43
C PHE A 86 0.41 4.94 -1.80
N LEU A 87 1.38 4.54 -2.61
CA LEU A 87 2.77 4.36 -2.18
C LEU A 87 3.60 5.58 -2.59
N THR A 88 4.48 6.01 -1.69
CA THR A 88 5.45 7.08 -1.98
C THR A 88 6.80 6.49 -2.37
N PRO A 89 7.61 7.17 -3.22
CA PRO A 89 8.91 6.68 -3.65
C PRO A 89 9.90 6.42 -2.50
N THR A 90 9.80 7.18 -1.41
CA THR A 90 10.63 7.03 -0.21
C THR A 90 10.28 5.77 0.62
N GLY A 91 9.15 5.12 0.32
CA GLY A 91 8.71 3.87 0.94
C GLY A 91 9.27 2.58 0.33
N ARG A 92 10.04 2.64 -0.78
CA ARG A 92 10.61 1.44 -1.41
C ARG A 92 11.72 0.83 -0.53
N TRP A 93 11.61 -0.46 -0.24
CA TRP A 93 12.75 -1.29 0.20
C TRP A 93 13.54 -1.71 -1.04
N LYS A 94 14.46 -0.85 -1.49
CA LYS A 94 15.65 -1.33 -2.20
C LYS A 94 16.71 -1.54 -1.12
N GLY A 95 16.93 -2.80 -0.73
CA GLY A 95 18.13 -3.15 -0.01
C GLY A 95 19.30 -3.01 -0.96
N GLU A 96 19.87 -1.82 -1.05
CA GLU A 96 21.29 -1.67 -1.42
C GLU A 96 22.06 -1.56 -0.11
N GLY A 97 22.33 -2.72 0.47
CA GLY A 97 23.58 -2.95 1.17
C GLY A 97 24.56 -3.45 0.12
N GLY A 98 25.58 -2.66 -0.16
CA GLY A 98 26.63 -2.95 -1.14
C GLY A 98 27.65 -1.82 -1.15
N GLU A 99 28.59 -1.93 -0.19
CA GLU A 99 29.82 -1.15 0.03
C GLU A 99 29.71 0.35 0.33
#